data_AF-A0A9E3NKY0-F1
#
_entry.id   AF-A0A9E3NKY0-F1
#
_cell.length_a   1.000
_cell.length_b   1.000
_cell.length_c   1.000
_cell.angle_alpha   90.00
_cell.angle_beta   90.00
_cell.angle_gamma   90.00
#
_symmetry.space_group_name_H-M   'P 1'
#
loop_
_entity.id
_entity.type
_entity.pdbx_description
1 polymer ?
#
loop_
_entity_poly.entity_id
_entity_poly.type
_entity_poly.pdbx_seq_one_letter_code
_entity_poly.pdbx_strand_id
1 'polypeptide(L)'
;MRSLYLLCSITLLTACMHAQPRYTYADGSANHYVITASSLQYIPVKPEESSTGMYSGGDPADVKLTEEQFESLKQLLEKAISATSNHITDRIKMSGEVTRTTASDTVTIILKPGVPEQAALESALKQMLKK
;
A
#
# COMPACT_ATOMS: atom_id res chain seq x y z
N MET A 1 -23.17 45.92 36.54
CA MET A 1 -23.44 44.47 36.66
C MET A 1 -23.02 43.82 35.36
N ARG A 2 -21.91 43.08 35.32
CA ARG A 2 -21.39 42.42 34.11
C ARG A 2 -21.85 40.96 34.13
N SER A 3 -22.75 40.60 33.22
CA SER A 3 -23.18 39.20 33.01
C SER A 3 -22.08 38.42 32.31
N LEU A 4 -21.63 37.36 32.96
CA LEU A 4 -20.61 36.42 32.47
C LEU A 4 -21.34 35.24 31.80
N TYR A 5 -21.31 35.16 30.46
CA TYR A 5 -21.78 33.99 29.73
C TYR A 5 -20.68 32.92 29.73
N LEU A 6 -20.89 31.86 30.49
CA LEU A 6 -20.10 30.64 30.42
C LEU A 6 -20.64 29.79 29.25
N LEU A 7 -20.11 29.99 28.04
CA LEU A 7 -20.33 29.05 26.93
C LEU A 7 -19.42 27.84 27.14
N CYS A 8 -19.99 26.76 27.67
CA CYS A 8 -19.37 25.45 27.67
C CYS A 8 -19.53 24.82 26.28
N SER A 9 -18.60 25.09 25.37
CA SER A 9 -18.57 24.45 24.06
C SER A 9 -18.02 23.03 24.21
N ILE A 10 -18.91 22.06 24.42
CA ILE A 10 -18.61 20.64 24.32
C ILE A 10 -18.41 20.33 22.83
N THR A 11 -17.17 20.36 22.36
CA THR A 11 -16.81 19.78 21.06
C THR A 11 -16.88 18.26 21.19
N LEU A 12 -17.96 17.66 20.69
CA LEU A 12 -18.02 16.22 20.43
C LEU A 12 -16.91 15.86 19.44
N LEU A 13 -15.90 15.12 19.90
CA LEU A 13 -14.95 14.43 19.05
C LEU A 13 -15.70 13.26 18.38
N THR A 14 -16.34 13.52 17.24
CA THR A 14 -16.74 12.45 16.32
C THR A 14 -15.46 11.84 15.75
N ALA A 15 -14.93 10.84 16.43
CA ALA A 15 -14.00 9.90 15.84
C ALA A 15 -14.78 9.12 14.78
N CYS A 16 -14.86 9.67 13.57
CA CYS A 16 -15.28 8.91 12.40
C CYS A 16 -14.29 7.75 12.28
N MET A 17 -14.71 6.54 12.63
CA MET A 17 -14.01 5.31 12.24
C MET A 17 -14.07 5.21 10.72
N HIS A 18 -13.17 5.93 10.04
CA HIS A 18 -12.97 5.74 8.61
C HIS A 18 -12.37 4.35 8.44
N ALA A 19 -13.06 3.49 7.69
CA ALA A 19 -12.53 2.20 7.33
C ALA A 19 -11.18 2.42 6.63
N GLN A 20 -10.11 1.83 7.18
CA GLN A 20 -8.78 1.99 6.61
C GLN A 20 -8.73 1.33 5.22
N PRO A 21 -8.05 1.94 4.24
CA PRO A 21 -7.91 1.36 2.91
C PRO A 21 -7.15 0.03 2.97
N ARG A 22 -7.54 -0.89 2.09
CA ARG A 22 -6.75 -2.08 1.75
C ARG A 22 -5.95 -1.77 0.48
N TYR A 23 -4.70 -2.19 0.46
CA TYR A 23 -3.87 -2.09 -0.73
C TYR A 23 -3.43 -3.46 -1.23
N THR A 24 -3.25 -3.56 -2.54
CA THR A 24 -2.46 -4.62 -3.14
C THR A 24 -1.36 -4.02 -4.00
N TYR A 25 -0.23 -4.70 -4.04
CA TYR A 25 0.87 -4.35 -4.92
C TYR A 25 1.39 -5.59 -5.65
N ALA A 26 1.59 -5.49 -6.96
CA ALA A 26 2.31 -6.50 -7.73
C ALA A 26 3.63 -5.92 -8.24
N ASP A 27 4.76 -6.52 -7.87
CA ASP A 27 6.07 -6.03 -8.25
C ASP A 27 6.42 -6.35 -9.72
N GLY A 28 7.63 -5.96 -10.12
CA GLY A 28 8.16 -6.18 -11.47
C GLY A 28 8.28 -7.65 -11.90
N SER A 29 8.27 -8.58 -10.94
CA SER A 29 8.30 -10.03 -11.15
C SER A 29 6.95 -10.69 -10.83
N ALA A 30 5.89 -9.88 -10.71
CA ALA A 30 4.53 -10.30 -10.38
C ALA A 30 4.39 -10.98 -9.01
N ASN A 31 5.33 -10.78 -8.07
CA ASN A 31 5.07 -11.17 -6.69
C ASN A 31 4.03 -10.21 -6.10
N HIS A 32 3.07 -10.75 -5.37
CA HIS A 32 1.95 -9.98 -4.85
C HIS A 32 2.14 -9.68 -3.36
N TYR A 33 1.67 -8.50 -2.98
CA TYR A 33 1.62 -8.03 -1.61
C TYR A 33 0.19 -7.60 -1.30
N VAL A 34 -0.33 -8.03 -0.15
CA VAL A 34 -1.59 -7.55 0.40
C VAL A 34 -1.28 -6.77 1.67
N ILE A 35 -1.66 -5.49 1.69
CA ILE A 35 -1.39 -4.59 2.81
C ILE A 35 -2.71 -4.15 3.43
N THR A 36 -2.86 -4.37 4.72
CA THR A 36 -3.97 -3.87 5.55
C THR A 36 -3.41 -3.07 6.72
N ALA A 37 -4.29 -2.44 7.50
CA ALA A 37 -3.90 -1.69 8.69
C ALA A 37 -3.10 -2.52 9.72
N SER A 38 -3.22 -3.85 9.70
CA SER A 38 -2.63 -4.74 10.70
C SER A 38 -1.70 -5.81 10.13
N SER A 39 -1.63 -5.98 8.80
CA SER A 39 -0.83 -7.03 8.19
C SER A 39 -0.23 -6.67 6.83
N LEU A 40 0.91 -7.30 6.55
CA LEU A 40 1.53 -7.39 5.24
C LEU A 40 1.69 -8.87 4.89
N GLN A 41 0.97 -9.32 3.87
CA GLN A 41 1.09 -10.66 3.31
C GLN A 41 1.88 -10.60 2.00
N TYR A 42 2.87 -11.47 1.86
CA TYR A 42 3.66 -11.68 0.66
C TYR A 42 3.31 -13.01 0.01
N ILE A 43 2.94 -12.94 -1.27
CA ILE A 43 2.52 -14.06 -2.11
C ILE A 43 3.49 -14.12 -3.31
N PRO A 44 4.61 -14.85 -3.17
CA PRO A 44 5.61 -14.97 -4.22
C PRO A 44 5.05 -15.77 -5.41
N VAL A 45 5.54 -15.45 -6.60
CA VAL A 45 5.34 -16.31 -7.77
C VAL A 45 6.12 -17.62 -7.57
N LYS A 46 5.46 -18.74 -7.80
CA LYS A 46 6.09 -20.06 -7.76
C LYS A 46 6.72 -20.41 -9.11
N PRO A 47 7.72 -21.32 -9.14
CA PRO A 47 8.29 -21.82 -10.39
C PRO A 47 7.24 -22.30 -11.39
N GLU A 48 6.22 -23.04 -10.94
CA GLU A 48 5.12 -23.50 -11.80
C GLU A 48 4.27 -22.38 -12.42
N GLU A 49 4.28 -21.18 -11.83
CA GLU A 49 3.54 -20.00 -12.30
C GLU A 49 4.42 -19.07 -13.16
N SER A 50 5.72 -19.34 -13.23
CA SER A 50 6.66 -18.55 -14.01
C SER A 50 6.68 -18.97 -15.47
N SER A 51 6.69 -17.98 -16.37
CA SER A 51 6.89 -18.21 -17.82
C SER A 51 8.16 -18.99 -18.16
N THR A 52 9.17 -18.99 -17.28
CA THR A 52 10.42 -19.73 -17.48
C THR A 52 10.44 -21.09 -16.77
N GLY A 53 9.48 -21.35 -15.87
CA GLY A 53 9.49 -22.52 -14.99
C GLY A 53 10.58 -22.52 -13.91
N MET A 54 11.44 -21.49 -13.87
CA MET A 54 12.66 -21.48 -13.05
C MET A 54 12.72 -20.35 -12.02
N TYR A 55 11.93 -19.30 -12.20
CA TYR A 55 11.91 -18.17 -11.26
C TYR A 55 11.07 -18.52 -10.02
N SER A 56 11.58 -18.17 -8.84
CA SER A 56 10.86 -18.22 -7.57
C SER A 56 10.98 -16.86 -6.89
N GLY A 57 9.86 -16.33 -6.40
CA GLY A 57 9.84 -15.15 -5.54
C GLY A 57 10.36 -15.40 -4.12
N GLY A 58 10.73 -16.64 -3.78
CA GLY A 58 11.10 -17.06 -2.43
C GLY A 58 9.90 -17.60 -1.65
N ASP A 59 10.00 -17.53 -0.33
CA ASP A 59 8.99 -18.09 0.57
C ASP A 59 7.85 -17.09 0.84
N PRO A 60 6.60 -17.56 0.94
CA PRO A 60 5.49 -16.70 1.37
C PRO A 60 5.70 -16.24 2.81
N ALA A 61 5.21 -15.03 3.11
CA ALA A 61 5.32 -14.45 4.45
C ALA A 61 4.03 -13.72 4.84
N ASP A 62 3.74 -13.68 6.13
CA ASP A 62 2.65 -12.89 6.72
C ASP A 62 3.17 -12.25 8.00
N VAL A 63 3.26 -10.93 8.01
CA VAL A 63 3.81 -10.16 9.14
C VAL A 63 2.78 -9.18 9.66
N LYS A 64 2.71 -9.06 10.99
CA LYS A 64 1.90 -8.02 11.64
C LYS A 64 2.55 -6.67 11.46
N LEU A 65 1.75 -5.66 11.14
CA LEU A 65 2.17 -4.27 11.07
C LEU A 65 1.76 -3.53 12.34
N THR A 66 2.64 -2.66 12.83
CA THR A 66 2.23 -1.57 13.73
C THR A 66 1.52 -0.49 12.94
N GLU A 67 0.77 0.37 13.63
CA GLU A 67 0.12 1.54 13.02
C GLU A 67 1.11 2.45 12.30
N GLU A 68 2.28 2.69 12.90
CA GLU A 68 3.37 3.48 12.30
C GLU A 68 3.91 2.84 11.01
N GLN A 69 4.08 1.52 10.98
CA GLN A 69 4.54 0.81 9.79
C GLN A 69 3.49 0.88 8.67
N PHE A 70 2.21 0.70 9.01
CA PHE A 70 1.12 0.83 8.06
C PHE A 70 1.03 2.24 7.47
N GLU A 71 1.07 3.28 8.32
CA GLU A 71 0.98 4.66 7.85
C GLU A 71 2.18 5.04 6.97
N SER A 72 3.38 4.54 7.27
CA SER A 72 4.55 4.71 6.41
C SER A 72 4.37 4.06 5.03
N LEU A 73 3.88 2.82 4.97
CA LEU A 73 3.59 2.14 3.69
C LEU A 73 2.47 2.85 2.91
N LYS A 74 1.41 3.26 3.61
CA LYS A 74 0.29 4.00 3.05
C LYS A 74 0.76 5.29 2.39
N GLN A 75 1.64 6.07 3.03
CA GLN A 75 2.20 7.28 2.42
C GLN A 75 2.96 7.00 1.11
N LEU A 76 3.73 5.90 1.06
CA LEU A 76 4.41 5.50 -0.17
C LEU A 76 3.43 5.09 -1.28
N LEU A 77 2.38 4.34 -0.93
CA LEU A 77 1.34 3.89 -1.86
C LEU A 77 0.52 5.07 -2.40
N GLU A 78 0.12 6.01 -1.54
CA GLU A 78 -0.60 7.22 -1.93
C GLU A 78 0.27 8.16 -2.77
N LYS A 79 1.57 8.22 -2.49
CA LYS A 79 2.53 8.93 -3.34
C LYS A 79 2.63 8.30 -4.72
N ALA A 80 2.68 6.96 -4.81
CA ALA A 80 2.67 6.25 -6.09
C ALA A 80 1.38 6.51 -6.89
N ILE A 81 0.22 6.52 -6.22
CA ILE A 81 -1.09 6.79 -6.83
C ILE A 81 -1.18 8.23 -7.36
N SER A 82 -0.60 9.20 -6.65
CA SER A 82 -0.63 10.62 -7.07
C SER A 82 0.42 10.98 -8.13
N ALA A 83 1.45 10.16 -8.33
CA ALA A 83 2.53 10.38 -9.30
C ALA A 83 2.11 10.03 -10.75
N THR A 84 1.08 10.70 -11.28
CA THR A 84 0.46 10.38 -12.58
C THR A 84 1.42 10.42 -13.78
N SER A 85 2.48 11.23 -13.73
CA SER A 85 3.52 11.26 -14.77
C SER A 85 4.31 9.95 -14.87
N ASN A 86 4.32 9.15 -13.80
CA ASN A 86 5.00 7.87 -13.71
C ASN A 86 4.08 6.70 -14.04
N HIS A 87 2.83 6.96 -14.44
CA HIS A 87 1.87 5.91 -14.78
C HIS A 87 1.99 5.47 -16.25
N ILE A 88 1.63 4.21 -16.51
CA ILE A 88 1.43 3.62 -17.83
C ILE A 88 0.08 2.91 -17.88
N THR A 89 -0.43 2.69 -19.09
CA THR A 89 -1.75 2.08 -19.30
C THR A 89 -1.70 0.56 -19.24
N ASP A 90 -0.61 -0.05 -19.72
CA ASP A 90 -0.48 -1.50 -19.84
C ASP A 90 0.70 -2.03 -19.01
N ARG A 91 0.50 -3.18 -18.37
CA ARG A 91 1.56 -3.87 -17.63
C ARG A 91 2.66 -4.29 -18.60
N ILE A 92 3.88 -3.87 -18.30
CA ILE A 92 5.11 -4.36 -18.96
C ILE A 92 6.01 -5.05 -17.93
N LYS A 93 6.99 -5.84 -18.38
CA LYS A 93 8.00 -6.41 -17.48
C LYS A 93 8.62 -5.32 -16.61
N MET A 94 8.90 -5.65 -15.35
CA MET A 94 9.46 -4.73 -14.35
C MET A 94 8.53 -3.60 -13.88
N SER A 95 7.31 -3.45 -14.43
CA SER A 95 6.35 -2.47 -13.92
C SER A 95 5.81 -2.88 -12.54
N GLY A 96 5.36 -1.91 -11.76
CA GLY A 96 4.64 -2.16 -10.50
C GLY A 96 3.15 -1.86 -10.68
N GLU A 97 2.25 -2.64 -10.09
CA GLU A 97 0.82 -2.33 -10.07
C GLU A 97 0.38 -2.05 -8.64
N VAL A 98 -0.25 -0.90 -8.40
CA VAL A 98 -0.81 -0.55 -7.09
C VAL A 98 -2.32 -0.50 -7.24
N THR A 99 -3.03 -1.21 -6.36
CA THR A 99 -4.47 -1.06 -6.19
C THR A 99 -4.78 -0.62 -4.77
N ARG A 100 -5.60 0.43 -4.64
CA ARG A 100 -6.21 0.87 -3.38
C ARG A 100 -7.70 0.57 -3.43
N THR A 101 -8.21 -0.07 -2.39
CA THR A 101 -9.64 -0.32 -2.20
C THR A 101 -10.09 0.33 -0.90
N THR A 102 -11.11 1.17 -0.99
CA THR A 102 -11.82 1.75 0.16
C THR A 102 -13.26 1.23 0.20
N ALA A 103 -14.08 1.73 1.12
CA ALA A 103 -15.51 1.44 1.13
C ALA A 103 -16.26 2.06 -0.07
N SER A 104 -15.72 3.12 -0.69
CA SER A 104 -16.40 3.89 -1.74
C SER A 104 -15.83 3.69 -3.14
N ASP A 105 -14.55 3.38 -3.25
CA ASP A 105 -13.84 3.37 -4.53
C ASP A 105 -12.72 2.32 -4.58
N THR A 106 -12.34 1.97 -5.80
CA THR A 106 -11.13 1.22 -6.10
C THR A 106 -10.34 1.98 -7.16
N VAL A 107 -9.05 2.20 -6.89
CA VAL A 107 -8.11 2.86 -7.79
C VAL A 107 -6.99 1.88 -8.10
N THR A 108 -6.75 1.65 -9.39
CA THR A 108 -5.63 0.83 -9.87
C THR A 108 -4.77 1.67 -10.79
N ILE A 109 -3.45 1.64 -10.56
CA ILE A 109 -2.44 2.32 -11.36
C ILE A 109 -1.29 1.37 -11.65
N ILE A 110 -0.59 1.62 -12.75
CA ILE A 110 0.62 0.89 -13.12
C ILE A 110 1.78 1.88 -13.18
N LEU A 111 2.81 1.66 -12.38
CA LEU A 111 4.04 2.43 -12.35
C LEU A 111 5.00 1.96 -13.46
N LYS A 112 5.60 2.91 -14.16
CA LYS A 112 6.74 2.68 -15.07
C LYS A 112 7.88 1.98 -14.32
N PRO A 113 8.60 1.05 -14.97
CA PRO A 113 9.78 0.45 -14.38
C PRO A 113 10.82 1.49 -13.95
N GLY A 114 11.37 1.32 -12.75
CA GLY A 114 12.53 2.07 -12.28
C GLY A 114 12.23 3.49 -11.78
N VAL A 115 10.96 3.86 -11.63
CA VAL A 115 10.60 5.16 -11.04
C VAL A 115 10.86 5.18 -9.53
N PRO A 116 11.16 6.36 -8.94
CA PRO A 116 11.51 6.46 -7.53
C PRO A 116 10.45 5.89 -6.57
N GLU A 117 9.17 6.07 -6.89
CA GLU A 117 8.06 5.56 -6.07
C GLU A 117 8.05 4.03 -6.01
N GLN A 118 8.33 3.37 -7.14
CA GLN A 118 8.43 1.91 -7.21
C GLN A 118 9.60 1.43 -6.33
N ALA A 119 10.78 2.01 -6.50
CA ALA A 119 11.98 1.59 -5.77
C ALA A 119 11.83 1.81 -4.25
N ALA A 120 11.25 2.94 -3.85
CA ALA A 120 10.99 3.24 -2.45
C ALA A 120 9.98 2.26 -1.82
N LEU A 121 8.88 1.97 -2.52
CA LEU A 121 7.87 1.02 -2.07
C LEU A 121 8.44 -0.40 -1.94
N GLU A 122 9.13 -0.90 -2.96
CA GLU A 122 9.72 -2.25 -2.95
C GLU A 122 10.78 -2.40 -1.87
N SER A 123 11.58 -1.35 -1.62
CA SER A 123 12.57 -1.34 -0.54
C SER A 123 11.90 -1.43 0.83
N ALA A 124 10.86 -0.63 1.06
CA ALA A 124 10.11 -0.63 2.31
C ALA A 124 9.44 -1.99 2.57
N LEU A 125 8.77 -2.58 1.56
CA LEU A 125 8.15 -3.90 1.66
C LEU A 125 9.18 -4.97 2.05
N LYS A 126 10.34 -5.01 1.38
CA LYS A 126 11.42 -5.95 1.70
C LYS A 126 11.96 -5.77 3.12
N GLN A 127 12.02 -4.54 3.64
CA GLN A 127 12.42 -4.30 5.02
C GLN A 127 11.40 -4.84 6.03
N MET A 128 10.11 -4.70 5.75
CA MET A 128 9.04 -5.21 6.62
C MET A 128 9.03 -6.74 6.70
N LEU A 129 9.42 -7.43 5.63
CA LEU A 129 9.47 -8.89 5.58
C LEU A 129 10.70 -9.52 6.26
N LYS A 130 11.75 -8.75 6.55
CA LYS A 130 13.01 -9.24 7.15
C LYS A 130 13.00 -9.34 8.68
N LYS A 131 11.85 -9.14 9.31
CA LYS A 131 11.71 -9.17 10.78
C LYS A 131 11.66 -10.58 11.35
#